data_AF-A0A5B7TPJ8-F1
#
_entry.id   AF-A0A5B7TPJ8-F1
#
_cell.length_a   1.000
_cell.length_b   1.000
_cell.length_c   1.000
_cell.angle_alpha   90.00
_cell.angle_beta   90.00
_cell.angle_gamma   90.00
#
_symmetry.space_group_name_H-M   'P 1'
#
loop_
_entity.id
_entity.type
_entity.pdbx_description
1 polymer ?
#
loop_
_entity_poly.entity_id
_entity_poly.type
_entity_poly.pdbx_seq_one_letter_code
_entity_poly.pdbx_strand_id
1 'polypeptide(L)' 'MKKLFFRKPPLDLHGVTYSDVQELVEDYVLLNQSFLPLQIITGNSQGMKNRVTRCLKEHGFTYQIGDAYNKGYIAVLK' A
#
# COMPACT_ATOMS: atom_id res chain seq x y z
N MET A 1 21.00 -1.39 0.50
CA MET A 1 19.57 -1.40 0.89
C MET A 1 19.05 -2.83 0.75
N LYS A 2 18.39 -3.38 1.77
CA LYS A 2 17.78 -4.72 1.66
C LYS A 2 16.58 -4.64 0.73
N LYS A 3 16.51 -5.54 -0.26
CA LYS A 3 15.37 -5.64 -1.18
C LYS A 3 14.18 -6.21 -0.40
N LEU A 4 13.02 -5.55 -0.47
CA LEU A 4 11.78 -6.08 0.12
C LEU A 4 11.31 -7.28 -0.71
N PHE A 5 10.87 -8.34 -0.03
CA PHE A 5 10.28 -9.51 -0.66
C PHE A 5 8.82 -9.62 -0.21
N PHE A 6 7.90 -9.54 -1.18
CA PHE A 6 6.47 -9.58 -0.93
C PHE A 6 5.97 -11.01 -1.14
N ARG A 7 5.32 -11.58 -0.13
CA ARG A 7 4.80 -12.96 -0.17
C ARG A 7 3.37 -13.05 -0.72
N LYS A 8 2.70 -11.90 -0.85
CA LYS A 8 1.35 -11.75 -1.39
C LYS A 8 1.39 -10.95 -2.70
N PRO A 9 0.54 -11.27 -3.68
CA PRO A 9 0.36 -10.44 -4.85
C PRO A 9 -0.02 -9.01 -4.46
N PRO A 10 0.49 -7.98 -5.15
CA PRO A 10 0.20 -6.60 -4.81
C PRO A 10 -1.27 -6.26 -5.01
N LEU A 11 -1.79 -5.35 -4.17
CA LEU A 11 -3.06 -4.67 -4.43
C LEU A 11 -2.84 -3.57 -5.47
N ASP A 12 -3.50 -3.65 -6.62
CA ASP A 12 -3.43 -2.61 -7.66
C ASP A 12 -4.64 -1.68 -7.58
N LEU A 13 -4.38 -0.38 -7.42
CA LEU A 13 -5.41 0.65 -7.30
C LEU A 13 -5.54 1.52 -8.55
N HIS A 14 -4.93 1.15 -9.68
CA HIS A 14 -5.13 1.89 -10.92
C HIS A 14 -6.61 1.91 -11.32
N GLY A 15 -7.16 3.11 -11.51
CA GLY A 15 -8.55 3.32 -11.95
C GLY A 15 -9.62 3.15 -10.86
N VAL A 16 -9.24 2.87 -9.61
CA VAL A 16 -10.18 2.71 -8.50
C VAL A 16 -10.69 4.07 -7.99
N THR A 17 -11.99 4.16 -7.69
CA THR A 17 -12.62 5.39 -7.19
C THR A 17 -12.27 5.65 -5.72
N TYR A 18 -12.50 6.87 -5.22
CA TYR A 18 -12.06 7.23 -3.87
C TYR A 18 -12.75 6.40 -2.77
N SER A 19 -14.06 6.19 -2.86
CA SER A 19 -14.82 5.45 -1.84
C SER A 19 -14.27 4.05 -1.65
N ASP A 20 -13.91 3.40 -2.75
CA ASP A 20 -13.55 1.98 -2.75
C ASP A 20 -12.11 1.75 -2.30
N VAL A 21 -11.23 2.77 -2.44
CA VAL A 21 -9.82 2.67 -2.01
C VAL A 21 -9.70 2.36 -0.53
N GLN A 22 -10.55 2.94 0.31
CA GLN A 22 -10.45 2.73 1.75
C GLN A 22 -10.75 1.27 2.12
N GLU A 23 -11.91 0.77 1.71
CA GLU A 23 -12.34 -0.61 1.98
C GLU A 23 -11.34 -1.63 1.40
N LEU A 24 -10.90 -1.44 0.15
CA LEU A 24 -9.93 -2.35 -0.48
C LEU A 24 -8.57 -2.39 0.22
N VAL A 25 -8.10 -1.24 0.70
CA VAL A 25 -6.82 -1.17 1.45
C VAL A 25 -6.98 -1.79 2.83
N GLU A 26 -8.08 -1.54 3.53
CA GLU A 26 -8.37 -2.13 4.83
C GLU A 26 -8.46 -3.64 4.73
N ASP A 27 -9.28 -4.18 3.83
CA ASP A 27 -9.41 -5.63 3.62
C ASP A 27 -8.07 -6.27 3.27
N TYR A 28 -7.33 -5.68 2.33
CA TYR A 28 -6.05 -6.22 1.90
C TYR A 28 -5.02 -6.21 3.04
N VAL A 29 -4.93 -5.15 3.83
CA VAL A 29 -3.91 -5.04 4.88
C VAL A 29 -4.30 -5.83 6.12
N LEU A 30 -5.54 -5.69 6.61
CA LEU A 30 -6.01 -6.29 7.86
C LEU A 30 -6.12 -7.81 7.75
N LEU A 31 -6.56 -8.34 6.61
CA LEU A 31 -6.68 -9.80 6.40
C LEU A 31 -5.35 -10.49 6.07
N ASN A 32 -4.30 -9.74 5.72
CA ASN A 32 -3.01 -10.30 5.29
C ASN A 32 -1.83 -9.89 6.19
N GLN A 33 -2.06 -9.50 7.45
CA GLN A 33 -1.01 -9.06 8.38
C GLN A 33 0.12 -10.11 8.57
N SER A 34 -0.18 -11.40 8.50
CA SER A 34 0.83 -12.48 8.58
C SER A 34 1.79 -12.54 7.38
N PHE A 35 1.52 -11.77 6.32
CA PHE A 35 2.31 -11.73 5.08
C PHE A 35 3.09 -10.43 4.88
N LEU A 36 3.14 -9.56 5.91
CA LEU A 36 3.94 -8.35 5.86
C LEU A 36 5.42 -8.66 5.52
N PRO A 37 6.09 -7.83 4.70
CA PRO A 37 5.57 -6.60 4.10
C PRO A 37 4.57 -6.85 2.95
N LEU A 38 3.59 -5.95 2.80
CA LEU A 38 2.61 -5.98 1.72
C LEU A 38 2.89 -4.86 0.71
N GLN A 39 2.57 -5.09 -0.57
CA GLN A 39 2.73 -4.09 -1.63
C GLN A 39 1.38 -3.58 -2.11
N ILE A 40 1.25 -2.26 -2.23
CA ILE A 40 0.09 -1.57 -2.83
C ILE A 40 0.61 -0.71 -3.98
N ILE A 41 0.11 -0.94 -5.19
CA ILE A 41 0.46 -0.17 -6.39
C ILE A 41 -0.50 1.02 -6.48
N THR A 42 0.06 2.22 -6.38
CA THR A 42 -0.71 3.49 -6.44
C THR A 42 -0.50 4.24 -7.75
N GLY A 43 0.45 3.79 -8.57
CA GLY A 43 1.03 4.59 -9.65
C GLY A 43 1.64 5.89 -9.11
N ASN A 44 1.80 6.88 -10.00
CA ASN A 44 2.36 8.19 -9.64
C ASN A 44 1.33 9.20 -9.12
N SER A 45 0.06 8.80 -8.94
CA SER A 45 -0.99 9.67 -8.42
C SER A 45 -0.73 10.06 -6.96
N GLN A 46 -0.45 11.34 -6.72
CA GLN A 46 -0.29 11.86 -5.35
C GLN A 46 -1.59 11.73 -4.54
N GLY A 47 -2.75 11.90 -5.19
CA GLY A 47 -4.05 11.70 -4.56
C GLY A 47 -4.23 10.26 -4.07
N MET A 48 -3.87 9.27 -4.88
CA MET A 48 -3.94 7.86 -4.49
C MET A 48 -3.00 7.56 -3.32
N LYS A 49 -1.75 8.04 -3.39
CA LYS A 49 -0.78 7.90 -2.29
C LYS A 49 -1.31 8.51 -0.98
N ASN A 50 -1.88 9.71 -1.04
CA ASN A 50 -2.43 10.38 0.14
C ASN A 50 -3.57 9.58 0.78
N ARG A 51 -4.44 8.96 -0.04
CA ARG A 51 -5.57 8.15 0.43
C ARG A 51 -5.10 6.86 1.11
N VAL A 52 -4.22 6.11 0.45
CA VAL A 52 -3.63 4.88 1.01
C VAL A 52 -2.89 5.19 2.30
N THR A 53 -2.01 6.19 2.30
CA THR A 53 -1.24 6.54 3.51
C THR A 53 -2.11 7.04 4.65
N ARG A 54 -3.23 7.71 4.38
CA ARG A 54 -4.21 8.07 5.41
C ARG A 54 -4.82 6.82 6.06
N CYS A 55 -5.33 5.89 5.26
CA CYS A 55 -5.91 4.64 5.75
C CYS A 55 -4.90 3.83 6.60
N LEU A 56 -3.66 3.71 6.12
CA LEU A 56 -2.58 3.04 6.87
C LEU A 56 -2.29 3.72 8.21
N LYS A 57 -2.25 5.07 8.26
CA LYS A 57 -2.04 5.82 9.50
C LYS A 57 -3.20 5.65 10.49
N GLU A 58 -4.44 5.66 10.01
CA GLU A 58 -5.63 5.47 10.84
C GLU A 58 -5.62 4.11 11.56
N HIS A 59 -4.98 3.10 10.96
CA HIS A 59 -4.82 1.75 11.52
C HIS A 59 -3.45 1.50 12.18
N GLY A 60 -2.59 2.52 12.27
CA GLY A 60 -1.29 2.42 12.95
C GLY A 60 -0.18 1.69 12.18
N PHE A 61 -0.34 1.43 10.88
CA PHE A 61 0.69 0.78 10.07
C PHE A 61 1.80 1.76 9.67
N THR A 62 3.04 1.32 9.79
CA THR A 62 4.20 1.97 9.15
C THR A 62 4.32 1.55 7.68
N TYR A 63 4.82 2.47 6.85
CA TYR A 63 4.94 2.25 5.42
C TYR A 63 6.12 3.00 4.80
N GLN A 64 6.52 2.57 3.61
CA GLN A 64 7.53 3.22 2.77
C GLN A 64 6.95 3.50 1.38
N ILE A 65 7.14 4.71 0.86
CA ILE A 65 6.73 5.08 -0.50
C ILE A 65 7.86 4.73 -1.48
N GLY A 66 7.64 3.65 -2.22
CA GLY A 66 8.53 3.19 -3.27
C GLY A 66 9.94 2.88 -2.80
N ASP A 67 10.88 2.83 -3.74
CA ASP A 67 12.31 2.75 -3.48
C ASP A 67 13.08 3.84 -4.26
N ALA A 68 14.38 3.66 -4.45
CA ALA A 68 15.21 4.60 -5.20
C ALA A 68 14.86 4.68 -6.70
N TYR A 69 14.22 3.64 -7.24
CA TYR A 69 13.96 3.50 -8.68
C TYR A 69 12.48 3.66 -9.04
N ASN A 70 11.58 3.25 -8.14
CA ASN A 70 10.14 3.26 -8.40
C ASN A 70 9.37 3.86 -7.21
N LYS A 71 8.70 5.00 -7.44
CA LYS A 71 7.82 5.67 -6.46
C LYS A 71 6.34 5.32 -6.62
N GLY A 72 6.01 4.39 -7.50
CA GLY A 72 4.66 4.02 -7.91
C GLY A 72 3.95 3.02 -6.99
N TYR A 73 4.55 2.66 -5.87
CA TYR A 73 3.97 1.73 -4.90
C TYR A 73 4.24 2.17 -3.46
N ILE A 74 3.49 1.59 -2.54
CA ILE A 74 3.68 1.72 -1.10
C ILE A 74 3.94 0.31 -0.54
N ALA A 75 5.00 0.16 0.23
CA ALA A 75 5.26 -1.03 1.02
C ALA A 75 4.75 -0.83 2.44
N VAL A 76 3.83 -1.67 2.89
CA VAL A 76 3.33 -1.72 4.28
C VAL A 76 4.25 -2.63 5.09
N LEU A 77 4.73 -2.17 6.25
CA LEU A 77 5.79 -2.84 7.00
C LEU A 77 5.30 -3.45 8.31
N LYS A 78 4.75 -2.64 9.23
CA LYS A 78 4.11 -3.05 10.49
C LYS A 78 3.46 -1.88 11.18
#